data_AF-A0A0B7A6J1-F1
#
_entry.id   AF-A0A0B7A6J1-F1
#
_cell.length_a   1.000
_cell.length_b   1.000
_cell.length_c   1.000
_cell.angle_alpha   90.00
_cell.angle_beta   90.00
_cell.angle_gamma   90.00
#
_symmetry.space_group_name_H-M   'P 1'
#
loop_
_entity.id
_entity.type
_entity.pdbx_description
1 polymer ?
#
loop_
_entity_poly.entity_id
_entity_poly.type
_entity_poly.pdbx_seq_one_letter_code
_entity_poly.pdbx_strand_id
1 'polypeptide(L)'
;LLHNYIAKHKGEMAVHDRDNYERRLRDYKSEIRQTRFLRDKEELTDRMLLTSIIHTWKEIKILREQQKYTNTPVKLQIRKQTTNKSEELEGWNFEIEEEIREEQERYEEEFMRKETVYKDQMEKYEKQTQAKEEARKRIAERNKQRKGSLSSKNSKVSKKSQETVKSKSAKEDEDESIEEENAMDQEIIDEEPMLKPDPPEPFDERALREQVMTKAKTQKRQPGEPKLFPEMSNTATVTPYSQCSRREQQRQDDVTKCKIYVKILFNGKEVSRTGPRPLLQDFSVSFGQIYNLKIVEWPESIKYEVYETTGFGSGRRLA
;
A
#
# COMPACT_ATOMS: atom_id res chain seq x y z
N LEU A 1 3.53 28.23 3.04
CA LEU A 1 2.48 29.24 2.72
C LEU A 1 1.21 29.06 3.56
N LEU A 2 0.62 27.86 3.63
CA LEU A 2 -0.62 27.60 4.39
C LEU A 2 -0.42 27.62 5.93
N HIS A 3 0.71 27.11 6.42
CA HIS A 3 1.06 27.18 7.84
C HIS A 3 1.14 28.63 8.35
N ASN A 4 1.59 29.55 7.49
CA ASN A 4 1.61 30.99 7.74
C ASN A 4 0.21 31.62 7.70
N TYR A 5 -0.70 31.13 6.86
CA TYR A 5 -2.10 31.58 6.82
C TYR A 5 -2.85 31.19 8.10
N ILE A 6 -2.71 29.94 8.54
CA ILE A 6 -3.29 29.46 9.81
C ILE A 6 -2.67 30.20 11.00
N ALA A 7 -1.37 30.46 11.00
CA ALA A 7 -0.72 31.26 12.04
C ALA A 7 -1.23 32.71 12.07
N LYS A 8 -1.54 33.28 10.90
CA LYS A 8 -2.03 34.66 10.76
C LYS A 8 -3.50 34.85 11.16
N HIS A 9 -4.33 33.82 10.99
CA HIS A 9 -5.77 33.84 11.32
C HIS A 9 -6.14 33.01 12.56
N LYS A 10 -5.14 32.56 13.33
CA LYS A 10 -5.30 31.69 14.51
C LYS A 10 -6.22 32.27 15.60
N GLY A 11 -6.37 33.59 15.65
CA GLY A 11 -7.24 34.31 16.60
C GLY A 11 -8.67 34.58 16.10
N GLU A 12 -8.95 34.37 14.81
CA GLU A 12 -10.24 34.65 14.18
C GLU A 12 -11.05 33.38 13.89
N MET A 13 -10.40 32.21 13.91
CA MET A 13 -11.01 30.92 13.59
C MET A 13 -11.41 30.16 14.86
N ALA A 14 -12.63 29.60 14.89
CA ALA A 14 -13.04 28.72 15.97
C ALA A 14 -12.16 27.45 16.00
N VAL A 15 -11.93 26.88 17.19
CA VAL A 15 -11.10 25.67 17.38
C VAL A 15 -11.60 24.51 16.50
N HIS A 16 -12.93 24.35 16.43
CA HIS A 16 -13.56 23.32 15.60
C HIS A 16 -13.26 23.50 14.10
N ASP A 17 -13.23 24.74 13.62
CA ASP A 17 -12.91 25.03 12.23
C ASP A 17 -11.47 24.63 11.95
N ARG A 18 -10.53 25.01 12.83
CA ARG A 18 -9.12 24.65 12.70
C ARG A 18 -8.88 23.14 12.67
N ASP A 19 -9.54 22.38 13.54
CA ASP A 19 -9.43 20.92 13.58
C ASP A 19 -9.97 20.28 12.29
N ASN A 20 -11.08 20.82 11.75
CA ASN A 20 -11.64 20.39 10.48
C ASN A 20 -10.65 20.67 9.31
N TYR A 21 -10.03 21.85 9.28
CA TYR A 21 -9.03 22.18 8.27
C TYR A 21 -7.79 21.29 8.35
N GLU A 22 -7.26 21.03 9.55
CA GLU A 22 -6.12 20.13 9.74
C GLU A 22 -6.46 18.70 9.31
N ARG A 23 -7.70 18.25 9.57
CA ARG A 23 -8.19 16.95 9.08
C ARG A 23 -8.24 16.90 7.55
N ARG A 24 -8.87 17.89 6.91
CA ARG A 24 -8.96 17.96 5.44
C ARG A 24 -7.58 18.03 4.78
N LEU A 25 -6.64 18.75 5.38
CA LEU A 25 -5.26 18.81 4.88
C LEU A 25 -4.60 17.42 4.92
N ARG A 26 -4.76 16.68 6.02
CA ARG A 26 -4.27 15.29 6.11
C ARG A 26 -4.92 14.38 5.06
N ASP A 27 -6.22 14.53 4.84
CA ASP A 27 -6.95 13.76 3.83
C ASP A 27 -6.42 14.08 2.43
N TYR A 28 -6.24 15.36 2.08
CA TYR A 28 -5.66 15.76 0.78
C TYR A 28 -4.23 15.25 0.59
N LYS A 29 -3.37 15.35 1.61
CA LYS A 29 -2.02 14.75 1.56
C LYS A 29 -2.11 13.24 1.28
N SER A 30 -3.03 12.54 1.93
CA SER A 30 -3.24 11.10 1.71
C SER A 30 -3.74 10.78 0.31
N GLU A 31 -4.71 11.54 -0.21
CA GLU A 31 -5.26 11.39 -1.55
C GLU A 31 -4.22 11.64 -2.65
N ILE A 32 -3.39 12.69 -2.51
CA ILE A 32 -2.30 13.00 -3.45
C ILE A 32 -1.33 11.81 -3.54
N ARG A 33 -0.96 11.25 -2.39
CA ARG A 33 -0.05 10.10 -2.34
C ARG A 33 -0.67 8.85 -2.94
N GLN A 34 -1.93 8.57 -2.61
CA GLN A 34 -2.65 7.43 -3.18
C GLN A 34 -2.77 7.57 -4.71
N THR A 35 -3.05 8.77 -5.20
CA THR A 35 -3.13 9.05 -6.64
C THR A 35 -1.78 8.84 -7.31
N ARG A 36 -0.69 9.32 -6.70
CA ARG A 36 0.67 9.07 -7.21
C ARG A 36 1.00 7.58 -7.25
N PHE A 37 0.68 6.84 -6.19
CA PHE A 37 0.90 5.40 -6.14
C PHE A 37 0.15 4.67 -7.25
N LEU A 38 -1.13 4.99 -7.47
CA LEU A 38 -1.93 4.41 -8.55
C LEU A 38 -1.34 4.75 -9.91
N ARG A 39 -0.97 6.02 -10.15
CA ARG A 39 -0.31 6.44 -11.39
C ARG A 39 0.98 5.67 -11.64
N ASP A 40 1.88 5.61 -10.66
CA ASP A 40 3.18 4.93 -10.80
C ASP A 40 3.00 3.41 -11.06
N LYS A 41 1.95 2.81 -10.47
CA LYS A 41 1.57 1.42 -10.72
C LYS A 41 1.07 1.23 -12.16
N GLU A 42 0.20 2.10 -12.64
CA GLU A 42 -0.32 2.05 -14.01
C GLU A 42 0.81 2.28 -15.04
N GLU A 43 1.73 3.21 -14.77
CA GLU A 43 2.92 3.43 -15.62
C GLU A 43 3.81 2.18 -15.71
N LEU A 44 4.02 1.47 -14.59
CA LEU A 44 4.76 0.21 -14.59
C LEU A 44 4.02 -0.86 -15.41
N THR A 45 2.69 -1.00 -15.23
CA THR A 45 1.92 -1.97 -16.00
C THR A 45 1.96 -1.67 -17.49
N ASP A 46 1.85 -0.40 -17.89
CA ASP A 46 1.96 0.02 -19.29
C ASP A 46 3.35 -0.31 -19.87
N ARG A 47 4.42 -0.07 -19.11
CA ARG A 47 5.78 -0.43 -19.51
C ARG A 47 5.94 -1.95 -19.69
N MET A 48 5.38 -2.73 -18.78
CA MET A 48 5.40 -4.20 -18.87
C MET A 48 4.59 -4.69 -20.07
N LEU A 49 3.39 -4.15 -20.31
CA LEU A 49 2.54 -4.50 -21.45
C LEU A 49 3.23 -4.19 -22.77
N LEU A 50 3.79 -2.98 -22.91
CA LEU A 50 4.55 -2.58 -24.09
C LEU A 50 5.74 -3.52 -24.34
N THR A 51 6.44 -3.90 -23.28
CA THR A 51 7.54 -4.88 -23.34
C THR A 51 7.02 -6.23 -23.84
N SER A 52 5.95 -6.77 -23.25
CA SER A 52 5.35 -8.03 -23.68
C SER A 52 4.86 -7.99 -25.13
N ILE A 53 4.18 -6.91 -25.56
CA ILE A 53 3.72 -6.72 -26.95
C ILE A 53 4.90 -6.83 -27.93
N ILE A 54 6.01 -6.14 -27.62
CA ILE A 54 7.22 -6.17 -28.46
C ILE A 54 7.83 -7.58 -28.50
N HIS A 55 7.87 -8.28 -27.36
CA HIS A 55 8.39 -9.65 -27.29
C HIS A 55 7.52 -10.63 -28.09
N THR A 56 6.20 -10.64 -27.86
CA THR A 56 5.26 -11.48 -28.61
C THR A 56 5.32 -11.20 -30.11
N TRP A 57 5.47 -9.94 -30.52
CA TRP A 57 5.65 -9.63 -31.93
C TRP A 57 6.95 -10.20 -32.51
N LYS A 58 8.05 -10.16 -31.76
CA LYS A 58 9.31 -10.82 -32.19
C LYS A 58 9.13 -12.32 -32.33
N GLU A 59 8.44 -12.97 -31.39
CA GLU A 59 8.12 -14.40 -31.47
C GLU A 59 7.28 -14.74 -32.70
N ILE A 60 6.24 -13.95 -33.00
CA ILE A 60 5.42 -14.11 -34.21
C ILE A 60 6.29 -14.02 -35.48
N LYS A 61 7.23 -13.07 -35.54
CA LYS A 61 8.15 -12.94 -36.67
C LYS A 61 9.06 -14.17 -36.80
N ILE A 62 9.66 -14.62 -35.70
CA ILE A 62 10.51 -15.82 -35.67
C ILE A 62 9.72 -17.05 -36.14
N LEU A 63 8.49 -17.22 -35.66
CA LEU A 63 7.62 -18.32 -36.08
C LEU A 63 7.34 -18.29 -37.58
N ARG A 64 7.00 -17.11 -38.15
CA ARG A 64 6.80 -16.94 -39.60
C ARG A 64 8.07 -17.27 -40.40
N GLU A 65 9.24 -16.87 -39.90
CA GLU A 65 10.53 -17.18 -40.53
C GLU A 65 10.87 -18.67 -40.49
N GLN A 66 10.55 -19.37 -39.40
CA GLN A 66 10.74 -20.81 -39.27
C GLN A 66 9.77 -21.60 -40.14
N GLN A 67 8.49 -21.20 -40.15
CA GLN A 67 7.42 -21.87 -40.87
C GLN A 67 7.44 -21.61 -42.39
N LYS A 68 8.10 -20.52 -42.82
CA LYS A 68 8.19 -20.07 -44.23
C LYS A 68 6.86 -19.62 -44.84
N TYR A 69 5.87 -19.29 -44.01
CA TYR A 69 4.61 -18.69 -44.45
C TYR A 69 4.09 -17.68 -43.42
N THR A 70 3.22 -16.78 -43.87
CA THR A 70 2.46 -15.84 -43.04
C THR A 70 0.98 -16.12 -43.20
N ASN A 71 0.32 -16.54 -42.14
CA ASN A 71 -1.11 -16.89 -42.15
C ASN A 71 -2.04 -15.73 -41.73
N THR A 72 -1.47 -14.67 -41.14
CA THR A 72 -2.23 -13.56 -40.55
C THR A 72 -1.77 -12.23 -41.15
N PRO A 73 -2.70 -11.31 -41.47
CA PRO A 73 -2.36 -10.01 -42.05
C PRO A 73 -1.82 -9.01 -41.01
N VAL A 74 -1.68 -9.43 -39.75
CA VAL A 74 -1.23 -8.58 -38.64
C VAL A 74 0.20 -8.10 -38.87
N LYS A 75 0.37 -6.79 -38.73
CA LYS A 75 1.63 -6.05 -38.79
C LYS A 75 1.70 -5.08 -37.61
N LEU A 76 2.72 -5.22 -36.77
CA LEU A 76 3.03 -4.26 -35.71
C LEU A 76 4.14 -3.30 -36.16
N GLN A 77 3.87 -2.00 -36.04
CA GLN A 77 4.84 -0.93 -36.21
C GLN A 77 5.03 -0.22 -34.87
N ILE A 78 6.28 0.14 -34.54
CA ILE A 78 6.58 0.90 -33.32
C ILE A 78 6.98 2.30 -33.75
N ARG A 79 6.09 3.26 -33.59
CA ARG A 79 6.41 4.67 -33.82
C ARG A 79 7.19 5.19 -32.62
N LYS A 80 8.38 5.74 -32.89
CA LYS A 80 9.25 6.32 -31.87
C LYS A 80 9.12 7.83 -31.91
N GLN A 81 8.88 8.43 -30.76
CA GLN A 81 8.91 9.88 -30.58
C GLN A 81 10.10 10.23 -29.70
N THR A 82 11.02 11.02 -30.24
CA THR A 82 12.15 11.57 -29.49
C THR A 82 11.66 12.64 -28.51
N THR A 83 12.30 12.71 -27.35
CA THR A 83 11.95 13.65 -26.29
C THR A 83 13.12 14.57 -25.97
N ASN A 84 12.84 15.77 -25.44
CA ASN A 84 13.88 16.66 -24.95
C ASN A 84 14.41 16.12 -23.61
N LYS A 85 15.60 15.53 -23.63
CA LYS A 85 16.22 14.95 -22.44
C LYS A 85 16.41 15.97 -21.32
N SER A 86 16.72 17.23 -21.63
CA SER A 86 16.98 18.26 -20.61
C SER A 86 15.71 18.58 -19.84
N GLU A 87 14.63 18.91 -20.56
CA GLU A 87 13.32 19.21 -19.96
C GLU A 87 12.76 18.02 -19.17
N GLU A 88 12.89 16.81 -19.70
CA GLU A 88 12.44 15.61 -18.99
C GLU A 88 13.27 15.33 -17.74
N LEU A 89 14.57 15.63 -17.75
CA LEU A 89 15.44 15.46 -16.59
C LEU A 89 15.11 16.48 -15.49
N GLU A 90 14.80 17.72 -15.87
CA GLU A 90 14.33 18.75 -14.93
C GLU A 90 13.01 18.34 -14.28
N GLY A 91 12.03 17.91 -15.08
CA GLY A 91 10.75 17.41 -14.56
C GLY A 91 10.92 16.18 -13.68
N TRP A 92 11.78 15.25 -14.09
CA TRP A 92 12.12 14.07 -13.29
C TRP A 92 12.74 14.44 -11.94
N ASN A 93 13.75 15.32 -11.94
CA ASN A 93 14.41 15.76 -10.72
C ASN A 93 13.44 16.49 -9.79
N PHE A 94 12.56 17.33 -10.35
CA PHE A 94 11.52 17.99 -9.58
C PHE A 94 10.56 16.99 -8.94
N GLU A 95 10.07 15.99 -9.69
CA GLU A 95 9.19 14.95 -9.13
C GLU A 95 9.87 14.15 -8.01
N ILE A 96 11.15 13.77 -8.19
CA ILE A 96 11.92 13.04 -7.18
C ILE A 96 12.08 13.89 -5.92
N GLU A 97 12.38 15.19 -6.07
CA GLU A 97 12.58 16.09 -4.95
C GLU A 97 11.28 16.39 -4.20
N GLU A 98 10.15 16.50 -4.90
CA GLU A 98 8.82 16.59 -4.26
C GLU A 98 8.47 15.32 -3.48
N GLU A 99 8.74 14.12 -4.02
CA GLU A 99 8.51 12.86 -3.31
C GLU A 99 9.40 12.74 -2.06
N ILE A 100 10.67 13.14 -2.16
CA ILE A 100 11.59 13.19 -1.01
C ILE A 100 11.07 14.16 0.05
N ARG A 101 10.66 15.37 -0.34
CA ARG A 101 10.13 16.38 0.60
C ARG A 101 8.87 15.91 1.31
N GLU A 102 7.96 15.24 0.60
CA GLU A 102 6.75 14.69 1.21
C GLU A 102 7.06 13.57 2.21
N GLU A 103 8.07 12.74 1.95
CA GLU A 103 8.50 11.70 2.89
C GLU A 103 9.26 12.29 4.08
N GLN A 104 10.07 13.33 3.85
CA GLN A 104 10.72 14.12 4.90
C GLN A 104 9.68 14.72 5.84
N GLU A 105 8.66 15.40 5.31
CA GLU A 105 7.60 16.01 6.14
C GLU A 105 6.86 14.94 6.96
N ARG A 106 6.59 13.76 6.38
CA ARG A 106 6.01 12.63 7.12
C ARG A 106 6.91 12.14 8.24
N TYR A 107 8.19 11.97 7.94
CA TYR A 107 9.16 11.54 8.93
C TYR A 107 9.29 12.57 10.06
N GLU A 108 9.33 13.87 9.74
CA GLU A 108 9.34 14.95 10.73
C GLU A 108 8.08 14.92 11.60
N GLU A 109 6.89 14.77 11.00
CA GLU A 109 5.62 14.64 11.75
C GLU A 109 5.66 13.44 12.72
N GLU A 110 6.20 12.30 12.28
CA GLU A 110 6.35 11.10 13.11
C GLU A 110 7.44 11.24 14.18
N PHE A 111 8.57 11.83 13.83
CA PHE A 111 9.68 12.09 14.73
C PHE A 111 9.24 13.02 15.85
N MET A 112 8.54 14.10 15.54
CA MET A 112 8.00 15.01 16.55
C MET A 112 7.03 14.31 17.51
N ARG A 113 6.18 13.40 17.01
CA ARG A 113 5.31 12.59 17.88
C ARG A 113 6.10 11.62 18.76
N LYS A 114 7.15 10.99 18.22
CA LYS A 114 8.03 10.11 19.01
C LYS A 114 8.81 10.91 20.04
N GLU A 115 9.26 12.11 19.70
CA GLU A 115 10.00 13.00 20.59
C GLU A 115 9.14 13.50 21.76
N THR A 116 7.86 13.80 21.53
CA THR A 116 6.94 14.18 22.63
C THR A 116 6.70 13.02 23.58
N VAL A 117 6.49 11.81 23.05
CA VAL A 117 6.34 10.59 23.85
C VAL A 117 7.64 10.30 24.62
N TYR A 118 8.79 10.41 23.97
CA TYR A 118 10.10 10.25 24.59
C TYR A 118 10.30 11.23 25.74
N LYS A 119 9.96 12.51 25.56
CA LYS A 119 10.05 13.55 26.61
C LYS A 119 9.15 13.24 27.81
N ASP A 120 7.90 12.81 27.57
CA ASP A 120 6.97 12.42 28.64
C ASP A 120 7.47 11.17 29.40
N GLN A 121 7.99 10.17 28.68
CA GLN A 121 8.58 8.98 29.28
C GLN A 121 9.84 9.33 30.08
N MET A 122 10.70 10.20 29.57
CA MET A 122 11.89 10.70 30.26
C MET A 122 11.53 11.46 31.53
N GLU A 123 10.52 12.33 31.49
CA GLU A 123 10.04 13.07 32.67
C GLU A 123 9.51 12.12 33.74
N LYS A 124 8.74 11.10 33.35
CA LYS A 124 8.26 10.05 34.26
C LYS A 124 9.42 9.27 34.87
N TYR A 125 10.40 8.88 34.05
CA TYR A 125 11.61 8.20 34.50
C TYR A 125 12.37 9.05 35.52
N GLU A 126 12.61 10.33 35.22
CA GLU A 126 13.28 11.25 36.13
C GLU A 126 12.54 11.41 37.46
N LYS A 127 11.21 11.64 37.41
CA LYS A 127 10.37 11.72 38.62
C LYS A 127 10.45 10.45 39.48
N GLN A 128 10.39 9.27 38.87
CA GLN A 128 10.48 8.01 39.61
C GLN A 128 11.87 7.85 40.25
N THR A 129 12.94 8.18 39.52
CA THR A 129 14.30 8.10 40.06
C THR A 129 14.51 9.09 41.22
N GLN A 130 14.00 10.31 41.12
CA GLN A 130 14.04 11.32 42.18
C GLN A 130 13.22 10.89 43.40
N ALA A 131 11.98 10.42 43.20
CA ALA A 131 11.12 9.95 44.28
C ALA A 131 11.76 8.79 45.06
N LYS A 132 12.39 7.84 44.36
CA LYS A 132 13.13 6.73 44.96
C LYS A 132 14.36 7.21 45.74
N GLU A 133 15.10 8.18 45.22
CA GLU A 133 16.25 8.76 45.92
C GLU A 133 15.84 9.53 47.18
N GLU A 134 14.78 10.34 47.10
CA GLU A 134 14.23 11.08 48.22
C GLU A 134 13.62 10.17 49.30
N ALA A 135 12.89 9.11 48.89
CA ALA A 135 12.39 8.09 49.81
C ALA A 135 13.55 7.39 50.56
N ARG A 136 14.64 7.03 49.87
CA ARG A 136 15.86 6.47 50.50
C ARG A 136 16.48 7.45 51.50
N LYS A 137 16.55 8.74 51.16
CA LYS A 137 17.08 9.78 52.07
C LYS A 137 16.19 9.96 53.30
N ARG A 138 14.86 10.00 53.14
CA ARG A 138 13.90 10.13 54.24
C ARG A 138 13.99 8.95 55.21
N ILE A 139 14.01 7.72 54.70
CA ILE A 139 14.22 6.52 55.53
C ILE A 139 15.57 6.58 56.28
N ALA A 140 16.66 6.96 55.60
CA ALA A 140 17.98 7.07 56.21
C ALA A 140 18.03 8.14 57.32
N GLU A 141 17.37 9.28 57.11
CA GLU A 141 17.30 10.38 58.09
C GLU A 141 16.45 10.00 59.31
N ARG A 142 15.25 9.44 59.11
CA ARG A 142 14.40 8.93 60.21
C ARG A 142 15.16 7.90 61.04
N ASN A 143 15.87 6.97 60.40
CA ASN A 143 16.69 5.97 61.08
C ASN A 143 17.88 6.56 61.85
N LYS A 144 18.48 7.65 61.36
CA LYS A 144 19.58 8.36 62.07
C LYS A 144 19.06 9.09 63.31
N GLN A 145 17.88 9.71 63.23
CA GLN A 145 17.24 10.38 64.37
C GLN A 145 16.85 9.37 65.47
N ARG A 146 16.32 8.19 65.10
CA ARG A 146 16.09 7.07 66.04
C ARG A 146 17.39 6.68 66.78
N LYS A 147 18.51 6.48 66.08
CA LYS A 147 19.81 6.12 66.69
C LYS A 147 20.41 7.21 67.58
N GLY A 148 20.24 8.50 67.25
CA GLY A 148 20.69 9.62 68.07
C GLY A 148 19.96 9.73 69.42
N SER A 149 18.66 9.42 69.43
CA SER A 149 17.83 9.43 70.65
C SER A 149 18.15 8.29 71.63
N LEU A 150 18.65 7.15 71.14
CA LEU A 150 19.10 5.99 71.93
C LEU A 150 20.49 6.21 72.54
N SER A 151 21.41 6.85 71.80
CA SER A 151 22.76 7.20 72.27
C SER A 151 22.75 8.20 73.44
N SER A 152 21.82 9.15 73.44
CA SER A 152 21.67 10.13 74.54
C SER A 152 21.06 9.56 75.84
N LYS A 153 20.51 8.34 75.84
CA LYS A 153 19.89 7.73 77.03
C LYS A 153 20.81 6.79 77.82
N ASN A 154 21.92 6.33 77.23
CA ASN A 154 22.89 5.51 77.95
C ASN A 154 23.82 6.29 78.91
N SER A 155 23.62 7.61 79.06
CA SER A 155 24.42 8.47 79.95
C SER A 155 23.72 8.94 81.23
N LYS A 156 22.46 8.55 81.50
CA LYS A 156 21.79 8.87 82.77
C LYS A 156 21.01 7.67 83.33
N VAL A 157 21.76 6.75 83.95
CA VAL A 157 21.23 5.84 84.98
C VAL A 157 21.58 6.44 86.34
N SER A 158 20.62 7.08 87.01
CA SER A 158 20.54 7.13 88.47
C SER A 158 19.18 7.68 88.94
N LYS A 159 18.48 6.79 89.65
CA LYS A 159 17.49 7.00 90.72
C LYS A 159 16.11 7.64 90.45
N LYS A 160 15.11 6.86 90.92
CA LYS A 160 13.79 7.21 91.46
C LYS A 160 12.68 7.35 90.41
N SER A 161 11.89 6.31 90.17
CA SER A 161 10.73 5.81 90.92
C SER A 161 9.51 6.73 90.85
N GLN A 162 8.46 6.16 90.22
CA GLN A 162 7.05 6.54 90.20
C GLN A 162 6.62 7.69 89.28
N GLU A 163 5.48 7.43 88.63
CA GLU A 163 4.78 8.21 87.60
C GLU A 163 5.46 8.26 86.22
N THR A 164 4.96 7.45 85.28
CA THR A 164 4.89 7.74 83.83
C THR A 164 4.32 6.53 83.07
N VAL A 165 3.03 6.23 83.25
CA VAL A 165 2.31 5.31 82.35
C VAL A 165 1.86 6.05 81.07
N LYS A 166 1.73 7.38 81.11
CA LYS A 166 1.35 8.24 79.96
C LYS A 166 2.45 8.50 78.92
N SER A 167 3.73 8.26 79.21
CA SER A 167 4.85 8.58 78.30
C SER A 167 5.49 7.36 77.62
N LYS A 168 4.94 6.17 77.85
CA LYS A 168 5.23 4.94 77.09
C LYS A 168 4.29 4.78 75.91
N SER A 169 2.97 4.97 76.10
CA SER A 169 2.00 4.89 75.00
C SER A 169 2.31 5.92 73.91
N ALA A 170 2.58 7.17 74.29
CA ALA A 170 2.92 8.23 73.33
C ALA A 170 4.25 8.01 72.56
N LYS A 171 5.12 7.08 73.01
CA LYS A 171 6.36 6.70 72.30
C LYS A 171 6.16 5.48 71.41
N GLU A 172 5.33 4.53 71.84
CA GLU A 172 4.87 3.43 71.00
C GLU A 172 4.08 3.98 69.81
N ASP A 173 3.21 4.97 70.04
CA ASP A 173 2.47 5.69 69.00
C ASP A 173 3.41 6.47 68.03
N GLU A 174 4.50 7.07 68.52
CA GLU A 174 5.51 7.77 67.68
C GLU A 174 6.41 6.80 66.89
N ASP A 175 6.82 5.67 67.48
CA ASP A 175 7.62 4.65 66.79
C ASP A 175 6.78 3.89 65.73
N GLU A 176 5.51 3.60 66.02
CA GLU A 176 4.56 3.02 65.05
C GLU A 176 4.29 3.98 63.88
N SER A 177 4.10 5.28 64.13
CA SER A 177 3.91 6.25 63.05
C SER A 177 5.14 6.38 62.14
N ILE A 178 6.34 6.30 62.70
CA ILE A 178 7.59 6.33 61.94
C ILE A 178 7.76 5.04 61.11
N GLU A 179 7.31 3.90 61.63
CA GLU A 179 7.33 2.63 60.90
C GLU A 179 6.32 2.60 59.76
N GLU A 180 5.11 3.14 59.94
CA GLU A 180 4.14 3.33 58.85
C GLU A 180 4.69 4.28 57.76
N GLU A 181 5.28 5.42 58.13
CA GLU A 181 5.87 6.35 57.15
C GLU A 181 7.06 5.74 56.39
N ASN A 182 7.87 4.91 57.06
CA ASN A 182 8.97 4.19 56.40
C ASN A 182 8.47 3.08 55.49
N ALA A 183 7.36 2.41 55.83
CA ALA A 183 6.73 1.42 54.96
C ALA A 183 6.20 2.08 53.67
N MET A 184 5.56 3.25 53.77
CA MET A 184 5.11 4.02 52.60
C MET A 184 6.29 4.45 51.71
N ASP A 185 7.40 4.91 52.28
CA ASP A 185 8.60 5.26 51.51
C ASP A 185 9.30 4.02 50.95
N GLN A 186 9.20 2.87 51.61
CA GLN A 186 9.74 1.60 51.12
C GLN A 186 8.93 1.08 49.92
N GLU A 187 7.60 1.24 49.90
CA GLU A 187 6.77 0.94 48.73
C GLU A 187 7.16 1.76 47.49
N ILE A 188 7.54 3.03 47.66
CA ILE A 188 8.05 3.88 46.57
C ILE A 188 9.39 3.35 46.03
N ILE A 189 10.26 2.83 46.91
CA ILE A 189 11.55 2.26 46.53
C ILE A 189 11.39 0.92 45.80
N ASP A 190 10.43 0.11 46.25
CA ASP A 190 10.16 -1.24 45.75
C ASP A 190 9.32 -1.23 44.46
N GLU A 191 8.74 -0.09 44.07
CA GLU A 191 8.12 0.09 42.76
C GLU A 191 9.10 -0.34 41.64
N GLU A 192 8.62 -1.02 40.61
CA GLU A 192 9.49 -1.51 39.53
C GLU A 192 10.21 -0.34 38.82
N PRO A 193 11.55 -0.38 38.66
CA PRO A 193 12.28 0.70 38.02
C PRO A 193 11.92 0.77 36.53
N MET A 194 11.41 1.94 36.10
CA MET A 194 11.19 2.18 34.68
C MET A 194 12.52 2.11 33.93
N LEU A 195 12.49 1.52 32.74
CA LEU A 195 13.64 1.51 31.84
C LEU A 195 13.88 2.91 31.30
N LYS A 196 15.15 3.31 31.16
CA LYS A 196 15.50 4.57 30.52
C LYS A 196 15.02 4.53 29.06
N PRO A 197 14.19 5.49 28.62
CA PRO A 197 13.72 5.55 27.24
C PRO A 197 14.86 5.74 26.24
N ASP A 198 14.73 5.14 25.05
CA ASP A 198 15.64 5.33 23.93
C ASP A 198 15.20 6.53 23.08
N PRO A 199 16.14 7.36 22.59
CA PRO A 199 15.82 8.49 21.74
C PRO A 199 15.26 8.03 20.38
N PRO A 200 14.38 8.82 19.74
CA PRO A 200 13.91 8.51 18.40
C PRO A 200 15.07 8.44 17.40
N GLU A 201 14.97 7.50 16.44
CA GLU A 201 15.96 7.34 15.37
C GLU A 201 16.10 8.63 14.54
N PRO A 202 17.30 8.90 13.97
CA PRO A 202 17.50 10.04 13.08
C PRO A 202 17.07 9.72 11.64
N PHE A 203 16.72 10.77 10.90
CA PHE A 203 16.35 10.67 9.48
C PHE A 203 17.57 10.44 8.59
N ASP A 204 17.55 9.39 7.76
CA ASP A 204 18.55 9.18 6.71
C ASP A 204 18.03 9.62 5.34
N GLU A 205 18.31 10.87 4.99
CA GLU A 205 17.95 11.47 3.71
C GLU A 205 18.59 10.74 2.51
N ARG A 206 19.81 10.19 2.68
CA ARG A 206 20.52 9.54 1.58
C ARG A 206 19.85 8.21 1.23
N ALA A 207 19.55 7.40 2.24
CA ALA A 207 18.85 6.14 2.04
C ALA A 207 17.47 6.35 1.39
N LEU A 208 16.72 7.36 1.85
CA LEU A 208 15.45 7.71 1.23
C LEU A 208 15.63 8.10 -0.25
N ARG A 209 16.59 8.98 -0.55
CA ARG A 209 16.85 9.42 -1.92
C ARG A 209 17.18 8.24 -2.84
N GLU A 210 18.00 7.30 -2.37
CA GLU A 210 18.33 6.08 -3.10
C GLU A 210 17.10 5.18 -3.32
N GLN A 211 16.24 5.05 -2.32
CA GLN A 211 14.99 4.29 -2.42
C GLN A 211 14.04 4.89 -3.46
N VAL A 212 13.80 6.20 -3.38
CA VAL A 212 12.93 6.94 -4.32
C VAL A 212 13.48 6.87 -5.74
N MET A 213 14.79 7.06 -5.92
CA MET A 213 15.43 6.93 -7.23
C MET A 213 15.33 5.51 -7.81
N THR A 214 15.52 4.48 -6.98
CA THR A 214 15.43 3.08 -7.41
C THR A 214 14.01 2.75 -7.83
N LYS A 215 13.03 3.11 -7.00
CA LYS A 215 11.59 2.97 -7.31
C LYS A 215 11.26 3.64 -8.65
N ALA A 216 11.66 4.90 -8.83
CA ALA A 216 11.36 5.65 -10.04
C ALA A 216 11.99 5.02 -11.29
N LYS A 217 13.26 4.56 -11.21
CA LYS A 217 13.94 3.87 -12.32
C LYS A 217 13.26 2.57 -12.73
N THR A 218 12.65 1.85 -11.78
CA THR A 218 11.94 0.60 -12.06
C THR A 218 10.57 0.85 -12.66
N GLN A 219 9.83 1.83 -12.14
CA GLN A 219 8.43 2.06 -12.48
C GLN A 219 8.24 2.93 -13.73
N LYS A 220 9.12 3.91 -13.94
CA LYS A 220 8.92 4.96 -14.95
C LYS A 220 9.91 4.85 -16.11
N ARG A 221 9.59 5.52 -17.21
CA ARG A 221 10.51 5.71 -18.36
C ARG A 221 11.63 6.68 -17.99
N GLN A 222 12.87 6.37 -18.37
CA GLN A 222 13.99 7.26 -18.06
C GLN A 222 13.99 8.50 -18.98
N PRO A 223 14.41 9.68 -18.47
CA PRO A 223 14.55 10.89 -19.28
C PRO A 223 15.43 10.67 -20.53
N GLY A 224 14.89 11.04 -21.69
CA GLY A 224 15.55 10.85 -22.98
C GLY A 224 15.34 9.47 -23.64
N GLU A 225 14.70 8.51 -22.98
CA GLU A 225 14.23 7.30 -23.67
C GLU A 225 13.09 7.69 -24.62
N PRO A 226 13.06 7.23 -25.88
CA PRO A 226 11.99 7.58 -26.81
C PRO A 226 10.64 7.02 -26.34
N LYS A 227 9.57 7.80 -26.52
CA LYS A 227 8.20 7.30 -26.31
C LYS A 227 7.85 6.37 -27.46
N LEU A 228 7.41 5.15 -27.14
CA LEU A 228 7.06 4.12 -28.10
C LEU A 228 5.54 4.02 -28.21
N PHE A 229 5.02 4.06 -29.44
CA PHE A 229 3.61 3.90 -29.72
C PHE A 229 3.44 2.66 -30.62
N PRO A 230 2.94 1.54 -30.07
CA PRO A 230 2.64 0.35 -30.87
C PRO A 230 1.40 0.59 -31.72
N GLU A 231 1.54 0.45 -33.03
CA GLU A 231 0.47 0.60 -34.01
C GLU A 231 0.28 -0.74 -34.74
N MET A 232 -0.90 -1.34 -34.58
CA MET A 232 -1.26 -2.60 -35.21
C MET A 232 -2.12 -2.36 -36.44
N SER A 233 -1.77 -2.97 -37.56
CA SER A 233 -2.53 -2.91 -38.80
C SER A 233 -2.66 -4.29 -39.44
N ASN A 234 -3.71 -4.51 -40.24
CA ASN A 234 -3.95 -5.75 -40.99
C ASN A 234 -3.48 -5.62 -42.45
N THR A 235 -2.25 -5.14 -42.64
CA THR A 235 -1.68 -4.83 -43.96
C THR A 235 -0.57 -5.79 -44.41
N ALA A 236 -0.21 -6.78 -43.59
CA ALA A 236 0.77 -7.78 -43.99
C ALA A 236 0.21 -8.70 -45.08
N THR A 237 1.05 -9.06 -46.04
CA THR A 237 0.68 -9.98 -47.12
C THR A 237 0.63 -11.40 -46.57
N VAL A 238 -0.55 -12.00 -46.59
CA VAL A 238 -0.76 -13.41 -46.27
C VAL A 238 -0.19 -14.26 -47.41
N THR A 239 0.56 -15.31 -47.06
CA THR A 239 1.14 -16.23 -48.04
C THR A 239 0.01 -16.96 -48.78
N PRO A 240 0.01 -16.97 -50.13
CA PRO A 240 -0.99 -17.68 -50.91
C PRO A 240 -1.00 -19.19 -50.59
N TYR A 241 -2.18 -19.80 -50.67
CA TYR A 241 -2.39 -21.23 -50.40
C TYR A 241 -1.34 -22.15 -51.06
N SER A 242 -1.04 -21.92 -52.35
CA SER A 242 -0.11 -22.74 -53.13
C SER A 242 1.34 -22.66 -52.66
N GLN A 243 1.72 -21.61 -51.92
CA GLN A 243 3.06 -21.38 -51.39
C GLN A 243 3.20 -21.80 -49.93
N CYS A 244 2.09 -22.18 -49.28
CA CYS A 244 2.11 -22.70 -47.92
C CYS A 244 2.63 -24.15 -47.88
N SER A 245 3.13 -24.58 -46.72
CA SER A 245 3.49 -25.99 -46.50
C SER A 245 2.27 -26.92 -46.62
N ARG A 246 2.48 -28.20 -46.94
CA ARG A 246 1.38 -29.19 -47.01
C ARG A 246 0.53 -29.26 -45.73
N ARG A 247 1.17 -29.14 -44.56
CA ARG A 247 0.46 -29.14 -43.27
C ARG A 247 -0.45 -27.93 -43.12
N GLU A 248 0.01 -26.77 -43.56
CA GLU A 248 -0.79 -25.53 -43.49
C GLU A 248 -1.92 -25.53 -44.53
N GLN A 249 -1.67 -26.03 -45.75
CA GLN A 249 -2.71 -26.23 -46.76
C GLN A 249 -3.84 -27.12 -46.21
N GLN A 250 -3.49 -28.27 -45.60
CA GLN A 250 -4.46 -29.16 -44.99
C GLN A 250 -5.28 -28.46 -43.89
N ARG A 251 -4.63 -27.66 -43.03
CA ARG A 251 -5.31 -26.90 -41.99
C ARG A 251 -6.32 -25.89 -42.59
N GLN A 252 -5.94 -25.19 -43.66
CA GLN A 252 -6.83 -24.25 -44.35
C GLN A 252 -8.04 -24.95 -44.98
N ASP A 253 -7.82 -26.12 -45.59
CA ASP A 253 -8.89 -26.95 -46.16
C ASP A 253 -9.86 -27.41 -45.07
N ASP A 254 -9.34 -27.81 -43.91
CA ASP A 254 -10.16 -28.28 -42.80
C ASP A 254 -10.98 -27.13 -42.19
N VAL A 255 -10.41 -25.93 -42.04
CA VAL A 255 -11.15 -24.73 -41.62
C VAL A 255 -12.25 -24.38 -42.61
N THR A 256 -11.99 -24.47 -43.92
CA THR A 256 -12.98 -24.15 -44.96
C THR A 256 -14.17 -25.12 -44.94
N LYS A 257 -13.98 -26.35 -44.47
CA LYS A 257 -15.04 -27.34 -44.29
C LYS A 257 -15.87 -27.09 -43.02
N CYS A 258 -15.36 -26.33 -42.06
CA CYS A 258 -16.09 -25.94 -40.86
C CYS A 258 -17.17 -24.91 -41.19
N LYS A 259 -18.40 -25.19 -40.76
CA LYS A 259 -19.52 -24.25 -40.82
C LYS A 259 -20.05 -24.01 -39.43
N ILE A 260 -20.36 -22.77 -39.10
CA ILE A 260 -20.94 -22.39 -37.81
C ILE A 260 -22.37 -21.94 -38.03
N TYR A 261 -23.25 -22.33 -37.12
CA TYR A 261 -24.59 -21.77 -37.00
C TYR A 261 -24.92 -21.54 -35.53
N VAL A 262 -25.93 -20.71 -35.28
CA VAL A 262 -26.36 -20.33 -33.94
C VAL A 262 -27.82 -20.71 -33.77
N LYS A 263 -28.14 -21.44 -32.71
CA LYS A 263 -29.50 -21.69 -32.28
C LYS A 263 -29.94 -20.59 -31.33
N ILE A 264 -31.17 -20.16 -31.48
CA ILE A 264 -31.81 -19.15 -30.64
C ILE A 264 -32.85 -19.91 -29.81
N LEU A 265 -32.68 -19.88 -28.49
CA LEU A 265 -33.56 -20.54 -27.55
C LEU A 265 -34.32 -19.51 -26.73
N PHE A 266 -35.63 -19.71 -26.61
CA PHE A 266 -36.52 -18.92 -25.76
C PHE A 266 -37.08 -19.85 -24.69
N ASN A 267 -36.90 -19.49 -23.41
CA ASN A 267 -37.29 -20.33 -22.27
C ASN A 267 -36.81 -21.79 -22.40
N GLY A 268 -35.58 -21.98 -22.90
CA GLY A 268 -34.97 -23.30 -23.09
C GLY A 268 -35.45 -24.10 -24.31
N LYS A 269 -36.39 -23.58 -25.11
CA LYS A 269 -36.85 -24.21 -26.35
C LYS A 269 -36.23 -23.53 -27.57
N GLU A 270 -35.71 -24.31 -28.52
CA GLU A 270 -35.23 -23.79 -29.80
C GLU A 270 -36.40 -23.18 -30.57
N VAL A 271 -36.33 -21.87 -30.78
CA VAL A 271 -37.36 -21.08 -31.48
C VAL A 271 -36.92 -20.66 -32.87
N SER A 272 -35.62 -20.56 -33.10
CA SER A 272 -35.05 -20.24 -34.41
C SER A 272 -33.59 -20.70 -34.47
N ARG A 273 -33.03 -20.76 -35.68
CA ARG A 273 -31.61 -21.02 -35.91
C ARG A 273 -31.10 -20.25 -37.12
N THR A 274 -29.83 -19.90 -37.11
CA THR A 274 -29.17 -19.31 -38.27
C THR A 274 -28.89 -20.36 -39.34
N GLY A 275 -28.78 -19.92 -40.58
CA GLY A 275 -28.21 -20.74 -41.65
C GLY A 275 -26.72 -21.00 -41.38
N PRO A 276 -26.20 -22.19 -41.69
CA PRO A 276 -24.78 -22.49 -41.53
C PRO A 276 -23.92 -21.62 -42.44
N ARG A 277 -22.96 -20.91 -41.85
CA ARG A 277 -22.01 -20.04 -42.55
C ARG A 277 -20.60 -20.65 -42.46
N PRO A 278 -19.81 -20.64 -43.55
CA PRO A 278 -18.45 -21.15 -43.52
C PRO A 278 -17.58 -20.30 -42.59
N LEU A 279 -16.66 -20.95 -41.89
CA LEU A 279 -15.63 -20.30 -41.08
C LEU A 279 -14.57 -19.68 -41.99
N LEU A 280 -14.28 -18.39 -41.82
CA LEU A 280 -13.21 -17.73 -42.55
C LEU A 280 -11.84 -18.13 -41.98
N GLN A 281 -10.78 -17.91 -42.77
CA GLN A 281 -9.41 -18.28 -42.38
C GLN A 281 -8.86 -17.46 -41.21
N ASP A 282 -9.50 -16.33 -40.89
CA ASP A 282 -9.25 -15.54 -39.69
C ASP A 282 -10.10 -15.98 -38.48
N PHE A 283 -10.78 -17.13 -38.59
CA PHE A 283 -11.68 -17.71 -37.61
C PHE A 283 -12.90 -16.84 -37.26
N SER A 284 -13.30 -15.95 -38.17
CA SER A 284 -14.50 -15.14 -38.03
C SER A 284 -15.68 -15.69 -38.85
N VAL A 285 -16.90 -15.41 -38.39
CA VAL A 285 -18.15 -15.69 -39.10
C VAL A 285 -19.08 -14.51 -38.98
N SER A 286 -19.62 -14.04 -40.10
CA SER A 286 -20.67 -13.01 -40.14
C SER A 286 -21.98 -13.62 -40.63
N PHE A 287 -23.03 -13.56 -39.81
CA PHE A 287 -24.37 -14.05 -40.17
C PHE A 287 -25.20 -13.00 -40.92
N GLY A 288 -25.06 -11.72 -40.53
CA GLY A 288 -25.66 -10.56 -41.21
C GLY A 288 -27.19 -10.61 -41.33
N GLN A 289 -27.88 -11.28 -40.40
CA GLN A 289 -29.33 -11.53 -40.47
C GLN A 289 -30.02 -11.11 -39.18
N ILE A 290 -31.20 -10.51 -39.31
CA ILE A 290 -32.08 -10.14 -38.20
C ILE A 290 -33.15 -11.22 -38.05
N TYR A 291 -33.33 -11.73 -36.83
CA TYR A 291 -34.34 -12.74 -36.51
C TYR A 291 -35.41 -12.13 -35.62
N ASN A 292 -36.66 -12.13 -36.09
CA ASN A 292 -37.80 -11.62 -35.33
C ASN A 292 -38.39 -12.75 -34.49
N LEU A 293 -38.52 -12.52 -33.18
CA LEU A 293 -39.14 -13.47 -32.26
C LEU A 293 -40.51 -12.95 -31.82
N LYS A 294 -41.56 -13.76 -31.97
CA LYS A 294 -42.89 -13.43 -31.41
C LYS A 294 -43.01 -14.03 -30.02
N ILE A 295 -43.06 -13.17 -29.01
CA ILE A 295 -43.18 -13.56 -27.61
C ILE A 295 -44.66 -13.63 -27.23
N VAL A 296 -45.12 -14.83 -26.87
CA VAL A 296 -46.51 -15.08 -26.43
C VAL A 296 -46.56 -15.40 -24.93
N GLU A 297 -45.51 -16.06 -24.42
CA GLU A 297 -45.35 -16.40 -23.00
C GLU A 297 -44.43 -15.41 -22.29
N TRP A 298 -44.43 -15.42 -20.96
CA TRP A 298 -43.53 -14.59 -20.16
C TRP A 298 -42.05 -14.92 -20.48
N PRO A 299 -41.22 -13.93 -20.83
CA PRO A 299 -39.84 -14.17 -21.23
C PRO A 299 -38.95 -14.35 -20.00
N GLU A 300 -38.57 -15.59 -19.69
CA GLU A 300 -37.63 -15.90 -18.60
C GLU A 300 -36.17 -15.85 -19.09
N SER A 301 -35.91 -16.33 -20.32
CA SER A 301 -34.57 -16.25 -20.90
C SER A 301 -34.54 -16.33 -22.42
N ILE A 302 -33.58 -15.61 -23.01
CA ILE A 302 -33.16 -15.76 -24.41
C ILE A 302 -31.70 -16.20 -24.38
N LYS A 303 -31.40 -17.35 -24.99
CA LYS A 303 -30.05 -17.92 -25.05
C LYS A 303 -29.66 -18.19 -26.49
N TYR A 304 -28.35 -18.09 -26.74
CA TYR A 304 -27.75 -18.46 -28.01
C TYR A 304 -26.83 -19.64 -27.78
N GLU A 305 -27.00 -20.70 -28.55
CA GLU A 305 -26.06 -21.82 -28.56
C GLU A 305 -25.34 -21.85 -29.90
N VAL A 306 -24.01 -21.87 -29.87
CA VAL A 306 -23.17 -21.88 -31.07
C VAL A 306 -22.81 -23.31 -31.41
N TYR A 307 -23.04 -23.70 -32.66
CA TYR A 307 -22.78 -25.04 -33.16
C TYR A 307 -21.82 -25.02 -34.34
N GLU A 308 -20.92 -25.98 -34.35
CA GLU A 308 -20.01 -26.28 -35.46
C GLU A 308 -20.49 -27.54 -36.20
N THR A 309 -20.45 -27.50 -37.53
CA THR A 309 -20.65 -28.67 -38.39
C THR A 309 -19.45 -28.79 -39.32
N THR A 310 -18.81 -29.97 -39.32
CA THR A 310 -17.76 -30.35 -40.26
C THR A 310 -18.33 -31.36 -41.27
N GLY A 311 -18.36 -30.99 -42.55
CA GLY A 311 -18.90 -31.85 -43.60
C GLY A 311 -20.39 -32.21 -43.42
N PHE A 312 -20.73 -33.50 -43.42
CA PHE A 312 -22.09 -34.03 -43.30
C PHE A 312 -22.45 -34.52 -41.87
N GLY A 313 -21.60 -34.26 -40.87
CA GLY A 313 -21.80 -34.72 -39.50
C GLY A 313 -22.86 -33.94 -38.71
N SER A 314 -23.34 -34.54 -37.61
CA SER A 314 -24.22 -33.84 -36.65
C SER A 314 -23.46 -32.70 -35.96
N GLY A 315 -24.14 -31.59 -35.69
CA GLY A 315 -23.51 -30.38 -35.16
C GLY A 315 -22.98 -30.56 -33.73
N ARG A 316 -21.72 -30.16 -33.50
CA ARG A 316 -21.07 -30.11 -32.19
C ARG A 316 -21.36 -28.76 -31.53
N ARG A 317 -21.86 -28.75 -30.29
CA ARG A 317 -22.03 -27.50 -29.52
C ARG A 317 -20.68 -26.96 -29.06
N LEU A 318 -20.42 -25.68 -29.31
CA LEU A 318 -19.21 -24.96 -28.90
C LEU A 318 -19.42 -24.14 -27.63
N ALA A 319 -20.53 -23.40 -27.57
CA ALA A 319 -20.87 -22.50 -26.46
C ALA A 319 -22.38 -22.50 -26.23
#